data_AF-A0A8J6QZ85-F1
#
_entry.id   AF-A0A8J6QZ85-F1
#
_cell.length_a   1.000
_cell.length_b   1.000
_cell.length_c   1.000
_cell.angle_alpha   90.00
_cell.angle_beta   90.00
_cell.angle_gamma   90.00
#
_symmetry.space_group_name_H-M   'P 1'
#
loop_
_entity.id
_entity.type
_entity.pdbx_description
1 polymer ?
#
loop_
_entity_poly.entity_id
_entity_poly.type
_entity_poly.pdbx_seq_one_letter_code
_entity_poly.pdbx_strand_id
1 'polypeptide(L)'
;LMLIFEPHFSEASYGFRPRRSAQQAVRKARQHVAEGYRWIVDLDLEKFFDRVNHDILMTRIARRVKDKQVLRLIRRYLQAGLLEGGTVSPRMEGTPQGGPLSPLLSNILLDELDKELERRGHRFCRYADDCNIYLQSRRSAQRVMDSVSQYLEEQLKLKVNRSKSAVDRPWNRSFLGYSMTFHKKPRLKVAPASVKR
;
A
#
# COMPACT_ATOMS: atom_id res chain seq x y z
N LEU A 1 9.19 13.97 -11.41
CA LEU A 1 7.94 13.33 -10.91
C LEU A 1 7.92 13.27 -9.38
N MET A 2 8.90 12.65 -8.71
CA MET A 2 8.92 12.55 -7.23
C MET A 2 8.67 13.90 -6.53
N LEU A 3 9.39 14.97 -6.91
CA LEU A 3 9.22 16.31 -6.35
C LEU A 3 7.79 16.89 -6.50
N ILE A 4 7.03 16.44 -7.50
CA ILE A 4 5.66 16.91 -7.77
C ILE A 4 4.65 16.19 -6.87
N PHE A 5 4.85 14.90 -6.59
CA PHE A 5 3.89 14.08 -5.85
C PHE A 5 4.20 14.00 -4.36
N GLU A 6 5.48 13.99 -3.98
CA GLU A 6 5.94 13.78 -2.61
C GLU A 6 5.29 14.71 -1.57
N PRO A 7 5.09 16.02 -1.82
CA PRO A 7 4.44 16.91 -0.86
C PRO A 7 2.96 16.59 -0.57
N HIS A 8 2.34 15.73 -1.37
CA HIS A 8 0.91 15.43 -1.28
C HIS A 8 0.62 14.05 -0.69
N PHE A 9 1.60 13.16 -0.69
CA PHE A 9 1.46 11.83 -0.11
C PHE A 9 1.17 11.90 1.39
N SER A 10 0.30 11.00 1.85
CA SER A 10 -0.02 10.86 3.27
C SER A 10 1.21 10.71 4.15
N GLU A 11 1.20 11.34 5.33
CA GLU A 11 2.23 11.13 6.36
C GLU A 11 2.30 9.69 6.87
N ALA A 12 1.21 8.93 6.71
CA ALA A 12 1.11 7.52 7.07
C ALA A 12 1.61 6.56 5.97
N SER A 13 2.09 7.10 4.84
CA SER A 13 2.73 6.34 3.77
C SER A 13 4.26 6.45 3.86
N TYR A 14 4.96 5.31 3.95
CA TYR A 14 6.41 5.27 4.21
C TYR A 14 7.23 4.62 3.09
N GLY A 15 6.61 3.78 2.27
CA GLY A 15 7.32 2.96 1.29
C GLY A 15 7.90 3.79 0.15
N PHE A 16 9.17 3.58 -0.19
CA PHE A 16 9.84 4.16 -1.37
C PHE A 16 9.79 5.69 -1.45
N ARG A 17 9.76 6.37 -0.30
CA ARG A 17 9.71 7.83 -0.21
C ARG A 17 11.00 8.40 0.37
N PRO A 18 11.47 9.56 -0.12
CA PRO A 18 12.64 10.23 0.46
C PRO A 18 12.47 10.47 1.96
N ARG A 19 13.52 10.17 2.74
CA ARG A 19 13.55 10.38 4.20
C ARG A 19 12.49 9.61 5.01
N ARG A 20 11.79 8.65 4.38
CA ARG A 20 10.90 7.69 5.05
C ARG A 20 11.56 6.32 5.15
N SER A 21 11.25 5.55 6.18
CA SER A 21 11.79 4.19 6.34
C SER A 21 10.80 3.21 6.94
N ALA A 22 11.03 1.92 6.70
CA ALA A 22 10.25 0.83 7.32
C ALA A 22 10.27 0.92 8.85
N GLN A 23 11.40 1.31 9.45
CA GLN A 23 11.50 1.49 10.90
C GLN A 23 10.56 2.59 11.43
N GLN A 24 10.38 3.69 10.70
CA GLN A 24 9.43 4.74 11.09
C GLN A 24 8.00 4.20 11.05
N ALA A 25 7.63 3.44 10.00
CA ALA A 25 6.33 2.81 9.89
C ALA A 25 6.05 1.86 11.07
N VAL A 26 7.00 0.98 11.40
CA VAL A 26 6.89 0.03 12.52
C VAL A 26 6.81 0.74 13.88
N ARG A 27 7.57 1.84 14.06
CA ARG A 27 7.49 2.65 15.29
C ARG A 27 6.13 3.33 15.42
N LYS A 28 5.56 3.84 14.33
CA LYS A 28 4.24 4.47 14.31
C LYS A 28 3.13 3.45 14.56
N ALA A 29 3.21 2.29 13.93
CA ALA A 29 2.35 1.15 14.19
C ALA A 29 2.33 0.79 15.68
N ARG A 30 3.51 0.68 16.31
CA ARG A 30 3.63 0.41 17.75
C ARG A 30 2.97 1.50 18.59
N GLN A 31 3.13 2.77 18.22
CA GLN A 31 2.49 3.89 18.89
C GLN A 31 0.97 3.76 18.87
N HIS A 32 0.36 3.46 17.71
CA HIS A 32 -1.09 3.28 17.61
C HIS A 32 -1.60 2.16 18.52
N VAL A 33 -0.89 1.03 18.58
CA VAL A 33 -1.26 -0.08 19.47
C VAL A 33 -1.14 0.33 20.95
N ALA A 34 -0.10 1.09 21.31
CA ALA A 34 0.08 1.62 22.67
C ALA A 34 -1.01 2.62 23.08
N GLU A 35 -1.57 3.36 22.12
CA GLU A 35 -2.69 4.30 22.30
C GLU A 35 -4.06 3.60 22.42
N GLY A 36 -4.10 2.27 22.38
CA GLY A 36 -5.33 1.49 22.57
C GLY A 36 -5.98 0.98 21.28
N TYR A 37 -5.38 1.22 20.11
CA TYR A 37 -5.85 0.68 18.83
C TYR A 37 -5.31 -0.73 18.63
N ARG A 38 -5.88 -1.68 19.39
CA ARG A 38 -5.36 -3.04 19.57
C ARG A 38 -6.03 -4.10 18.68
N TRP A 39 -6.72 -3.66 17.62
CA TRP A 39 -7.20 -4.49 16.51
C TRP A 39 -6.64 -3.92 15.22
N ILE A 40 -6.23 -4.78 14.30
CA ILE A 40 -5.75 -4.36 13.00
C ILE A 40 -6.59 -4.97 11.89
N VAL A 41 -6.73 -4.22 10.82
CA VAL A 41 -7.00 -4.74 9.48
C VAL A 41 -5.65 -4.79 8.77
N ASP A 42 -5.18 -5.99 8.47
CA ASP A 42 -3.99 -6.24 7.68
C ASP A 42 -4.44 -6.50 6.23
N LEU A 43 -4.12 -5.58 5.33
CA LEU A 43 -4.53 -5.62 3.92
C LEU A 43 -3.39 -6.09 3.05
N ASP A 44 -3.64 -7.16 2.28
CA ASP A 44 -2.76 -7.69 1.25
C ASP A 44 -3.46 -7.58 -0.11
N LEU A 45 -2.76 -7.06 -1.12
CA LEU A 45 -3.27 -6.90 -2.48
C LEU A 45 -2.74 -8.02 -3.38
N GLU A 46 -3.62 -8.69 -4.11
CA GLU A 46 -3.24 -9.84 -4.93
C GLU A 46 -2.46 -9.38 -6.16
N LYS A 47 -1.19 -9.79 -6.30
CA LYS A 47 -0.33 -9.47 -7.46
C LYS A 47 -0.42 -7.98 -7.83
N PHE A 48 -0.30 -7.11 -6.82
CA PHE A 48 -0.58 -5.68 -6.95
C PHE A 48 0.09 -5.06 -8.19
N PHE A 49 1.40 -5.28 -8.35
CA PHE A 49 2.14 -4.74 -9.49
C PHE A 49 1.68 -5.28 -10.85
N ASP A 50 1.04 -6.45 -10.91
CA ASP A 50 0.56 -7.03 -12.17
C ASP A 50 -0.85 -6.57 -12.52
N ARG A 51 -1.64 -6.13 -11.54
CA ARG A 51 -3.06 -5.78 -11.70
C ARG A 51 -3.35 -4.28 -11.73
N VAL A 52 -2.33 -3.42 -11.80
CA VAL A 52 -2.52 -1.96 -11.85
C VAL A 52 -3.22 -1.57 -13.15
N ASN A 53 -4.43 -1.03 -13.07
CA ASN A 53 -5.13 -0.49 -14.23
C ASN A 53 -4.45 0.79 -14.74
N HIS A 54 -3.99 0.78 -15.99
CA HIS A 54 -3.23 1.90 -16.57
C HIS A 54 -4.06 3.18 -16.68
N ASP A 55 -5.35 3.10 -17.03
CA ASP A 55 -6.18 4.29 -17.23
C ASP A 55 -6.50 4.99 -15.92
N ILE A 56 -6.77 4.22 -14.85
CA ILE A 56 -6.94 4.77 -13.51
C ILE A 56 -5.66 5.48 -13.06
N LEU A 57 -4.51 4.80 -13.15
CA LEU A 57 -3.22 5.37 -12.79
C LEU A 57 -2.90 6.64 -13.61
N MET A 58 -3.07 6.59 -14.93
CA MET A 58 -2.80 7.73 -15.81
C MET A 58 -3.73 8.91 -15.51
N THR A 59 -5.00 8.66 -15.18
CA THR A 59 -5.94 9.69 -14.74
C THR A 59 -5.44 10.38 -13.47
N ARG A 60 -4.89 9.62 -12.50
CA ARG A 60 -4.31 10.19 -11.27
C ARG A 60 -3.07 11.01 -11.53
N ILE A 61 -2.18 10.53 -12.39
CA ILE A 61 -0.97 11.27 -12.76
C ILE A 61 -1.33 12.59 -13.45
N ALA A 62 -2.32 12.57 -14.36
CA ALA A 62 -2.78 13.74 -15.10
C ALA A 62 -3.41 14.84 -14.21
N ARG A 63 -3.80 14.52 -12.96
CA ARG A 63 -4.27 15.55 -12.02
C ARG A 63 -3.18 16.56 -11.71
N ARG A 64 -1.91 16.14 -11.60
CA ARG A 64 -0.76 17.01 -11.26
C ARG A 64 0.21 17.24 -12.41
N VAL A 65 0.35 16.29 -13.32
CA VAL A 65 1.24 16.42 -14.50
C VAL A 65 0.39 16.82 -15.70
N LYS A 66 0.62 18.02 -16.25
CA LYS A 66 -0.12 18.52 -17.43
C LYS A 66 0.62 18.33 -18.74
N ASP A 67 1.93 18.05 -18.68
CA ASP A 67 2.75 17.82 -19.86
C ASP A 67 2.32 16.52 -20.57
N LYS A 68 1.79 16.67 -21.79
CA LYS A 68 1.30 15.57 -22.62
C LYS A 68 2.40 14.62 -23.09
N GLN A 69 3.64 15.10 -23.27
CA GLN A 69 4.76 14.25 -23.66
C GLN A 69 5.18 13.35 -22.51
N VAL A 70 5.27 13.90 -21.29
CA VAL A 70 5.57 13.13 -20.09
C VAL A 70 4.48 12.08 -19.83
N LEU A 71 3.20 12.45 -19.94
CA LEU A 71 2.10 11.48 -19.79
C LEU A 71 2.18 10.35 -20.83
N ARG A 72 2.51 10.68 -22.08
CA ARG A 72 2.68 9.69 -23.15
C ARG A 72 3.86 8.76 -22.88
N LEU A 73 4.97 9.29 -22.36
CA LEU A 73 6.15 8.50 -22.00
C LEU A 73 5.84 7.53 -20.86
N ILE A 74 5.16 7.98 -19.80
CA ILE A 74 4.75 7.12 -18.69
C ILE A 74 3.81 6.01 -19.19
N ARG A 75 2.83 6.34 -20.04
CA ARG A 75 1.92 5.32 -20.61
C ARG A 75 2.69 4.28 -21.44
N ARG A 76 3.63 4.71 -22.28
CA ARG A 76 4.49 3.78 -23.03
C ARG A 76 5.33 2.89 -22.11
N TYR A 77 5.85 3.46 -21.01
CA TYR A 77 6.59 2.71 -20.00
C TYR A 77 5.73 1.62 -19.35
N LEU A 78 4.46 1.92 -19.05
CA LEU A 78 3.51 0.96 -18.49
C LEU A 78 3.14 -0.17 -19.48
N GLN A 79 3.02 0.17 -20.76
CA GLN A 79 2.66 -0.76 -21.83
C GLN A 79 3.84 -1.60 -22.33
N ALA A 80 5.07 -1.23 -21.98
CA ALA A 80 6.27 -1.97 -22.37
C ALA A 80 6.15 -3.43 -21.90
N GLY A 81 6.08 -4.34 -22.87
CA GLY A 81 5.95 -5.78 -22.67
C GLY A 81 7.19 -6.41 -22.08
N LEU A 82 7.04 -7.62 -21.51
CA LEU A 82 8.16 -8.55 -21.42
C LEU A 82 8.37 -9.18 -22.80
N LEU A 83 9.62 -9.36 -23.19
CA LEU A 83 9.94 -10.18 -24.34
C LEU A 83 9.81 -11.64 -23.91
N GLU A 84 8.68 -12.28 -24.23
CA GLU A 84 8.44 -13.70 -23.97
C GLU A 84 8.50 -14.46 -25.29
N GLY A 85 9.41 -15.43 -25.39
CA GLY A 85 9.52 -16.31 -26.57
C GLY A 85 9.84 -15.59 -27.89
N GLY A 86 10.46 -14.40 -27.85
CA GLY A 86 10.83 -13.62 -29.04
C GLY A 86 9.73 -12.70 -29.58
N THR A 87 8.54 -12.69 -28.97
CA THR A 87 7.45 -11.76 -29.33
C THR A 87 7.23 -10.75 -28.20
N VAL A 88 7.13 -9.47 -28.56
CA VAL A 88 6.78 -8.40 -27.61
C VAL A 88 5.26 -8.20 -27.64
N SER A 89 4.58 -8.68 -26.61
CA SER A 89 3.14 -8.39 -26.42
C SER A 89 2.97 -7.17 -25.50
N PRO A 90 2.17 -6.16 -25.87
CA PRO A 90 1.91 -5.02 -25.01
C PRO A 90 1.18 -5.45 -23.73
N ARG A 91 1.56 -4.86 -22.60
CA ARG A 91 0.85 -5.06 -21.33
C ARG A 91 -0.43 -4.22 -21.29
N MET A 92 -1.54 -4.84 -20.93
CA MET A 92 -2.84 -4.16 -20.77
C MET A 92 -3.09 -3.69 -19.33
N GLU A 93 -2.41 -4.29 -18.35
CA GLU A 93 -2.42 -3.90 -16.94
C GLU A 93 -1.06 -4.16 -16.28
N GLY A 94 -0.90 -3.65 -15.06
CA GLY A 94 0.30 -3.78 -14.25
C GLY A 94 1.35 -2.70 -14.49
N THR A 95 2.44 -2.78 -13.75
CA THR A 95 3.63 -1.95 -13.90
C THR A 95 4.86 -2.86 -14.01
N PRO A 96 5.94 -2.46 -14.69
CA PRO A 96 7.15 -3.26 -14.76
C PRO A 96 7.72 -3.54 -13.37
N GLN A 97 7.73 -4.80 -12.93
CA GLN A 97 8.36 -5.16 -11.65
C GLN A 97 9.88 -4.90 -11.74
N GLY A 98 10.45 -4.21 -10.76
CA GLY A 98 11.87 -3.80 -10.77
C GLY A 98 12.17 -2.53 -11.57
N GLY A 99 11.15 -1.94 -12.22
CA GLY A 99 11.27 -0.65 -12.89
C GLY A 99 11.50 0.50 -11.89
N PRO A 100 12.42 1.46 -12.15
CA PRO A 100 12.72 2.55 -11.21
C PRO A 100 11.52 3.48 -10.95
N LEU A 101 10.55 3.53 -11.87
CA LEU A 101 9.34 4.33 -11.71
C LEU A 101 8.21 3.59 -10.97
N SER A 102 8.19 2.27 -11.02
CA SER A 102 7.08 1.45 -10.51
C SER A 102 6.76 1.71 -9.02
N PRO A 103 7.75 1.88 -8.12
CA PRO A 103 7.47 2.24 -6.73
C PRO A 103 6.73 3.59 -6.58
N LEU A 104 7.11 4.60 -7.36
CA LEU A 104 6.44 5.90 -7.34
C LEU A 104 5.01 5.79 -7.89
N LEU A 105 4.84 5.10 -9.02
CA LEU A 105 3.52 4.90 -9.63
C LEU A 105 2.56 4.17 -8.69
N SER A 106 3.08 3.19 -7.96
CA SER A 106 2.35 2.45 -6.92
C SER A 106 1.87 3.37 -5.80
N ASN A 107 2.73 4.26 -5.32
CA ASN A 107 2.36 5.25 -4.32
C ASN A 107 1.34 6.26 -4.85
N ILE A 108 1.41 6.67 -6.12
CA ILE A 108 0.42 7.56 -6.74
C ILE A 108 -0.96 6.91 -6.77
N LEU A 109 -1.05 5.62 -7.11
CA LEU A 109 -2.32 4.90 -7.10
C LEU A 109 -2.88 4.73 -5.68
N LEU A 110 -2.03 4.29 -4.74
CA LEU A 110 -2.44 4.00 -3.37
C LEU A 110 -2.60 5.25 -2.49
N ASP A 111 -2.19 6.44 -2.95
CA ASP A 111 -2.53 7.70 -2.28
C ASP A 111 -4.05 7.91 -2.22
N GLU A 112 -4.82 7.39 -3.19
CA GLU A 112 -6.29 7.46 -3.11
C GLU A 112 -6.84 6.67 -1.93
N LEU A 113 -6.27 5.48 -1.65
CA LEU A 113 -6.60 4.71 -0.46
C LEU A 113 -6.22 5.51 0.80
N ASP A 114 -5.02 6.11 0.82
CA ASP A 114 -4.56 6.90 1.95
C ASP A 114 -5.49 8.08 2.23
N LYS A 115 -5.88 8.84 1.20
CA LYS A 115 -6.82 9.96 1.34
C LYS A 115 -8.20 9.50 1.80
N GLU A 116 -8.66 8.35 1.34
CA GLU A 116 -9.93 7.79 1.81
C GLU A 116 -9.86 7.37 3.29
N LEU A 117 -8.74 6.80 3.74
CA LEU A 117 -8.52 6.46 5.14
C LEU A 117 -8.39 7.71 6.02
N GLU A 118 -7.66 8.73 5.56
CA GLU A 118 -7.54 10.04 6.21
C GLU A 118 -8.91 10.71 6.35
N ARG A 119 -9.71 10.74 5.26
CA ARG A 119 -11.06 11.30 5.24
C ARG A 119 -12.00 10.59 6.24
N ARG A 120 -11.84 9.28 6.41
CA ARG A 120 -12.59 8.47 7.39
C ARG A 120 -12.05 8.58 8.82
N GLY A 121 -10.94 9.30 9.04
CA GLY A 121 -10.31 9.47 10.35
C GLY A 121 -9.64 8.19 10.88
N HIS A 122 -9.24 7.27 10.00
CA HIS A 122 -8.60 6.02 10.40
C HIS A 122 -7.10 6.21 10.65
N ARG A 123 -6.57 5.49 11.65
CA ARG A 123 -5.14 5.39 11.90
C ARG A 123 -4.59 4.24 11.08
N PHE A 124 -3.56 4.47 10.27
CA PHE A 124 -2.97 3.43 9.45
C PHE A 124 -1.48 3.64 9.28
N CYS A 125 -0.80 2.61 8.77
CA CYS A 125 0.58 2.66 8.31
C CYS A 125 0.66 1.87 7.02
N ARG A 126 1.12 2.52 5.94
CA ARG A 126 1.30 1.88 4.63
C ARG A 126 2.76 1.91 4.22
N TYR A 127 3.25 0.77 3.73
CA TYR A 127 4.57 0.66 3.12
C TYR A 127 4.43 -0.11 1.82
N ALA A 128 4.49 0.61 0.69
CA ALA A 128 4.14 0.08 -0.61
C ALA A 128 2.68 -0.42 -0.62
N ASP A 129 2.47 -1.70 -0.93
CA ASP A 129 1.19 -2.41 -0.93
C ASP A 129 0.79 -2.98 0.44
N ASP A 130 1.73 -3.16 1.37
CA ASP A 130 1.48 -3.59 2.75
C ASP A 130 0.83 -2.44 3.55
N CYS A 131 -0.44 -2.59 3.92
CA CYS A 131 -1.22 -1.56 4.61
C CYS A 131 -1.91 -2.13 5.85
N ASN A 132 -1.60 -1.54 7.01
CA ASN A 132 -2.23 -1.87 8.27
C ASN A 132 -3.09 -0.72 8.78
N ILE A 133 -4.36 -0.99 9.10
CA ILE A 133 -5.29 -0.03 9.70
C ILE A 133 -5.54 -0.42 11.16
N TYR A 134 -5.39 0.52 12.09
CA TYR A 134 -5.46 0.30 13.54
C TYR A 134 -6.78 0.79 14.13
N LEU A 135 -7.53 -0.11 14.77
CA LEU A 135 -8.87 0.10 15.32
C LEU A 135 -8.93 -0.32 16.80
N GLN A 136 -9.95 0.18 17.51
CA GLN A 136 -10.14 -0.11 18.94
C GLN A 136 -10.91 -1.42 19.20
N SER A 137 -11.78 -1.84 18.27
CA SER A 137 -12.60 -3.05 18.43
C SER A 137 -12.58 -3.97 17.21
N ARG A 138 -12.82 -5.27 17.43
CA ARG A 138 -12.95 -6.26 16.36
C ARG A 138 -14.08 -5.92 15.40
N ARG A 139 -15.23 -5.51 15.94
CA ARG A 139 -16.41 -5.13 15.16
C ARG A 139 -16.11 -3.96 14.23
N SER A 140 -15.43 -2.92 14.73
CA SER A 140 -15.00 -1.80 13.89
C SER A 140 -13.99 -2.25 12.83
N ALA A 141 -13.04 -3.13 13.18
CA ALA A 141 -12.05 -3.63 12.23
C ALA A 141 -12.71 -4.44 11.10
N GLN A 142 -13.66 -5.33 11.41
CA GLN A 142 -14.40 -6.08 10.38
C GLN A 142 -15.18 -5.16 9.44
N ARG A 143 -15.93 -4.21 9.99
CA ARG A 143 -16.65 -3.22 9.18
C ARG A 143 -15.71 -2.43 8.26
N VAL A 144 -14.55 -2.03 8.77
CA VAL A 144 -13.55 -1.30 7.99
C VAL A 144 -12.94 -2.20 6.91
N MET A 145 -12.59 -3.45 7.23
CA MET A 145 -12.08 -4.44 6.27
C MET A 145 -13.01 -4.58 5.07
N ASP A 146 -14.31 -4.79 5.32
CA ASP A 146 -15.29 -4.99 4.26
C ASP A 146 -15.43 -3.72 3.40
N SER A 147 -15.59 -2.55 4.04
CA SER A 147 -15.77 -1.27 3.35
C SER A 147 -14.54 -0.78 2.57
N VAL A 148 -13.33 -1.10 3.04
CA VAL A 148 -12.08 -0.73 2.37
C VAL A 148 -11.79 -1.70 1.23
N SER A 149 -12.08 -2.99 1.43
CA SER A 149 -11.96 -3.98 0.35
C SER A 149 -12.89 -3.64 -0.82
N GLN A 150 -14.14 -3.27 -0.52
CA GLN A 150 -15.08 -2.82 -1.54
C GLN A 150 -14.57 -1.56 -2.27
N TYR A 151 -14.05 -0.57 -1.54
CA TYR A 151 -13.47 0.63 -2.16
C TYR A 151 -12.31 0.29 -3.10
N LEU A 152 -11.39 -0.59 -2.69
CA LEU A 152 -10.26 -1.03 -3.50
C LEU A 152 -10.71 -1.73 -4.78
N GLU A 153 -11.67 -2.65 -4.67
CA GLU A 153 -12.18 -3.44 -5.79
C GLU A 153 -13.02 -2.58 -6.76
N GLU A 154 -13.86 -1.68 -6.25
CA GLU A 154 -14.78 -0.90 -7.09
C GLU A 154 -14.14 0.35 -7.69
N GLN A 155 -13.39 1.12 -6.88
CA GLN A 155 -12.88 2.45 -7.25
C GLN A 155 -11.48 2.39 -7.85
N LEU A 156 -10.62 1.52 -7.31
CA LEU A 156 -9.23 1.38 -7.77
C LEU A 156 -9.01 0.17 -8.68
N LYS A 157 -10.02 -0.71 -8.81
CA LYS A 157 -9.96 -1.97 -9.57
C LYS A 157 -8.80 -2.87 -9.11
N LEU A 158 -8.49 -2.81 -7.82
CA LEU A 158 -7.47 -3.64 -7.18
C LEU A 158 -8.13 -4.79 -6.44
N LYS A 159 -7.60 -6.00 -6.61
CA LYS A 159 -8.12 -7.19 -5.95
C LYS A 159 -7.47 -7.40 -4.59
N VAL A 160 -8.28 -7.51 -3.54
CA VAL A 160 -7.81 -7.84 -2.20
C VAL A 160 -7.55 -9.34 -2.10
N ASN A 161 -6.39 -9.71 -1.56
CA ASN A 161 -6.07 -11.09 -1.28
C ASN A 161 -6.75 -11.53 0.02
N ARG A 162 -7.95 -12.08 -0.09
CA ARG A 162 -8.78 -12.50 1.06
C ARG A 162 -8.16 -13.63 1.89
N SER A 163 -7.21 -14.38 1.33
CA SER A 163 -6.51 -15.45 2.06
C SER A 163 -5.40 -14.93 2.98
N LYS A 164 -4.79 -13.79 2.62
CA LYS A 164 -3.71 -13.16 3.39
C LYS A 164 -4.20 -11.98 4.22
N SER A 165 -5.22 -11.27 3.76
CA SER A 165 -5.81 -10.16 4.49
C SER A 165 -6.61 -10.66 5.67
N ALA A 166 -6.49 -9.99 6.83
CA ALA A 166 -7.14 -10.46 8.04
C ALA A 166 -7.45 -9.34 9.03
N VAL A 167 -8.50 -9.55 9.83
CA VAL A 167 -8.75 -8.81 11.06
C VAL A 167 -8.21 -9.60 12.23
N ASP A 168 -7.19 -9.08 12.90
CA ASP A 168 -6.56 -9.80 14.01
C ASP A 168 -5.93 -8.82 15.02
N ARG A 169 -5.27 -9.38 16.03
CA ARG A 169 -4.45 -8.66 16.99
C ARG A 169 -3.06 -8.36 16.39
N PRO A 170 -2.48 -7.20 16.70
CA PRO A 170 -1.14 -6.82 16.22
C PRO A 170 -0.01 -7.81 16.54
N TRP A 171 -0.15 -8.60 17.61
CA TRP A 171 0.84 -9.59 18.05
C TRP A 171 0.69 -10.96 17.38
N ASN A 172 -0.38 -11.17 16.59
CA ASN A 172 -0.59 -12.37 15.80
C ASN A 172 -0.17 -12.18 14.33
N ARG A 173 0.15 -10.94 13.94
CA ARG A 173 0.54 -10.57 12.58
C ARG A 173 1.95 -10.01 12.55
N SER A 174 2.54 -9.99 11.37
CA SER A 174 3.84 -9.39 11.10
C SER A 174 3.70 -8.22 10.14
N PHE A 175 4.34 -7.10 10.44
CA PHE A 175 4.43 -5.93 9.57
C PHE A 175 5.91 -5.59 9.35
N LEU A 176 6.35 -5.60 8.09
CA LEU A 176 7.73 -5.29 7.70
C LEU A 176 8.81 -6.07 8.49
N GLY A 177 8.53 -7.35 8.76
CA GLY A 177 9.43 -8.26 9.49
C GLY A 177 9.40 -8.15 11.01
N TYR A 178 8.49 -7.34 11.56
CA TYR A 178 8.30 -7.19 13.01
C TYR A 178 6.90 -7.63 13.44
N SER A 179 6.79 -8.18 14.63
CA SER A 179 5.54 -8.32 15.38
C SER A 179 5.62 -7.54 16.69
N MET A 180 4.58 -7.61 17.50
CA MET A 180 4.47 -6.90 18.77
C MET A 180 4.16 -7.83 19.94
N THR A 181 4.46 -7.43 21.17
CA THR A 181 3.96 -8.10 22.37
C THR A 181 2.52 -7.70 22.71
N PHE A 182 1.80 -8.56 23.42
CA PHE A 182 0.45 -8.27 23.93
C PHE A 182 0.39 -7.30 25.13
N HIS A 183 1.50 -6.77 25.63
CA HIS A 183 1.50 -5.84 26.77
C HIS A 183 0.85 -4.49 26.41
N LYS A 184 0.33 -3.78 27.43
CA LYS A 184 -0.28 -2.44 27.29
C LYS A 184 0.66 -1.44 26.60
N LYS A 185 1.96 -1.51 26.94
CA LYS A 185 3.06 -0.88 26.20
C LYS A 185 3.72 -1.95 25.33
N PRO A 186 3.32 -2.11 24.05
CA PRO A 186 3.84 -3.16 23.20
C PRO A 186 5.33 -2.96 22.89
N ARG A 187 6.12 -4.02 23.00
CA ARG A 187 7.50 -4.08 22.52
C ARG A 187 7.52 -4.71 21.13
N LEU A 188 8.46 -4.28 20.29
CA LEU A 188 8.69 -4.90 18.98
C LEU A 188 9.43 -6.23 19.18
N LYS A 189 9.08 -7.22 18.37
CA LYS A 189 9.73 -8.51 18.27
C LYS A 189 10.04 -8.78 16.80
N VAL A 190 11.13 -9.48 16.52
CA VAL A 190 11.39 -9.97 15.16
C VAL A 190 10.33 -11.01 14.84
N ALA A 191 9.69 -10.91 13.68
CA ALA A 191 8.72 -11.89 13.26
C ALA A 191 9.41 -13.25 13.05
N PRO A 192 8.82 -14.39 13.49
CA PRO A 192 9.44 -15.70 13.32
C PRO A 192 9.81 -16.03 11.87
N ALA A 193 9.01 -15.56 10.91
CA ALA A 193 9.27 -15.71 9.49
C ALA A 193 10.51 -14.95 8.98
N SER A 194 10.94 -13.90 9.70
CA SER A 194 12.13 -13.09 9.35
C SER A 194 13.43 -13.65 9.94
N VAL A 195 13.35 -14.58 10.90
CA VAL A 195 14.53 -15.26 11.47
C VAL A 195 15.00 -16.43 10.61
N LYS A 196 14.14 -16.94 9.72
CA LYS A 196 14.43 -18.06 8.81
C LYS A 196 15.02 -17.64 7.45
N ARG A 197 15.44 -16.38 7.29
CA ARG A 197 16.03 -15.85 6.05
C ARG A 197 17.52 -15.61 6.20
#